data_AF-A0A916VV60-F1
#
_entry.id   AF-A0A916VV60-F1
#
_cell.length_a   1.000
_cell.length_b   1.000
_cell.length_c   1.000
_cell.angle_alpha   90.00
_cell.angle_beta   90.00
_cell.angle_gamma   90.00
#
_symmetry.space_group_name_H-M   'P 1'
#
loop_
_entity.id
_entity.type
_entity.pdbx_description
1 polymer ?
#
loop_
_entity_poly.entity_id
_entity_poly.type
_entity_poly.pdbx_seq_one_letter_code
_entity_poly.pdbx_strand_id
1 'polypeptide(L)'
;MIDSSNFDAIPADIEMYEARLLKSRNDIESFKKLSDGLLLGTIGVDAFIGMIPVVGGIYTGFAGLWMLMQASRVHASFGDMFLIVFLSVIDILIGIFVGVGDVLDAFFRIHAWFGGRLIEHIDMQLTLIKKAKNRAIQSQNPDFTALRDILFRGGKTKQQQIIIYIVTAVVLLSGLATCSYMDYQRQSLRQNKIQACQQRNGWFCEWRY
;
A
#
# COMPACT_ATOMS: atom_id res chain seq x y z
N MET A 1 -31.39 -20.87 -35.21
CA MET A 1 -30.46 -19.72 -35.17
C MET A 1 -30.47 -19.23 -33.75
N ILE A 2 -29.37 -19.41 -33.02
CA ILE A 2 -29.20 -18.82 -31.69
C ILE A 2 -28.82 -17.37 -31.96
N ASP A 3 -29.69 -16.46 -31.53
CA ASP A 3 -29.51 -15.02 -31.66
C ASP A 3 -28.24 -14.60 -30.90
N SER A 4 -27.24 -14.12 -31.65
CA SER A 4 -25.95 -13.68 -31.10
C SER A 4 -26.06 -12.39 -30.27
N SER A 5 -27.21 -11.71 -30.28
CA SER A 5 -27.45 -10.53 -29.45
C SER A 5 -27.63 -10.86 -27.95
N ASN A 6 -27.83 -12.13 -27.59
CA ASN A 6 -28.00 -12.50 -26.18
C ASN A 6 -26.67 -12.69 -25.43
N PHE A 7 -25.53 -12.61 -26.13
CA PHE A 7 -24.20 -12.54 -25.51
C PHE A 7 -23.87 -11.12 -25.00
N ASP A 8 -24.61 -10.10 -25.45
CA ASP A 8 -24.52 -8.70 -24.99
C ASP A 8 -25.30 -8.44 -23.69
N ALA A 9 -25.77 -9.50 -23.02
CA ALA A 9 -26.60 -9.38 -21.82
C ALA A 9 -25.86 -8.78 -20.61
N ILE A 10 -24.52 -8.79 -20.60
CA ILE A 10 -23.74 -8.21 -19.50
C ILE A 10 -23.49 -6.73 -19.83
N PRO A 11 -23.91 -5.80 -18.96
CA PRO A 11 -23.70 -4.39 -19.23
C PRO A 11 -22.20 -4.06 -19.14
N ALA A 12 -21.73 -3.23 -20.09
CA ALA A 12 -20.31 -2.94 -20.29
C ALA A 12 -19.60 -2.36 -19.04
N ASP A 13 -20.34 -1.74 -18.11
CA ASP A 13 -19.80 -1.25 -16.85
C ASP A 13 -19.33 -2.38 -15.92
N ILE A 14 -20.04 -3.52 -15.90
CA ILE A 14 -19.68 -4.68 -15.08
C ILE A 14 -18.46 -5.39 -15.66
N GLU A 15 -18.38 -5.50 -16.98
CA GLU A 15 -17.23 -6.09 -17.66
C GLU A 15 -15.95 -5.26 -17.45
N MET A 16 -16.05 -3.93 -17.60
CA MET A 16 -14.94 -3.02 -17.28
C MET A 16 -14.54 -3.10 -15.80
N TYR A 17 -15.51 -3.25 -14.91
CA TYR A 17 -15.26 -3.39 -13.49
C TYR A 17 -14.56 -4.72 -13.15
N GLU A 18 -15.01 -5.83 -13.73
CA GLU A 18 -14.36 -7.14 -13.62
C GLU A 18 -12.91 -7.10 -14.10
N ALA A 19 -12.65 -6.51 -15.27
CA ALA A 19 -11.29 -6.33 -15.80
C ALA A 19 -10.40 -5.51 -14.85
N ARG A 20 -10.95 -4.46 -14.21
CA ARG A 20 -10.24 -3.67 -13.21
C ARG A 20 -9.93 -4.47 -11.95
N LEU A 21 -10.88 -5.29 -11.47
CA LEU A 21 -10.68 -6.17 -10.32
C LEU A 21 -9.56 -7.18 -10.58
N LEU A 22 -9.59 -7.85 -11.73
CA LEU A 22 -8.55 -8.82 -12.12
C LEU A 22 -7.17 -8.18 -12.21
N LYS A 23 -7.09 -6.98 -12.79
CA LYS A 23 -5.84 -6.21 -12.84
C LYS A 23 -5.34 -5.88 -11.44
N SER A 24 -6.19 -5.29 -10.59
CA SER A 24 -5.82 -4.96 -9.21
C SER A 24 -5.39 -6.20 -8.43
N ARG A 25 -6.08 -7.34 -8.60
CA ARG A 25 -5.72 -8.60 -7.96
C ARG A 25 -4.31 -9.06 -8.35
N ASN A 26 -3.99 -9.07 -9.64
CA ASN A 26 -2.66 -9.46 -10.13
C ASN A 26 -1.56 -8.50 -9.66
N ASP A 27 -1.83 -7.20 -9.63
CA ASP A 27 -0.89 -6.20 -9.12
C ASP A 27 -0.62 -6.42 -7.62
N ILE A 28 -1.68 -6.66 -6.82
CA ILE A 28 -1.58 -6.92 -5.38
C ILE A 28 -0.90 -8.28 -5.12
N GLU A 29 -1.18 -9.31 -5.91
CA GLU A 29 -0.54 -10.62 -5.79
C GLU A 29 0.96 -10.55 -6.11
N SER A 30 1.32 -9.77 -7.13
CA SER A 30 2.72 -9.51 -7.48
C SER A 30 3.41 -8.74 -6.36
N PHE A 31 2.77 -7.71 -5.82
CA PHE A 31 3.28 -6.96 -4.67
C PHE A 31 3.45 -7.85 -3.43
N LYS A 32 2.48 -8.72 -3.14
CA LYS A 32 2.55 -9.67 -2.02
C LYS A 32 3.73 -10.63 -2.20
N LYS A 33 3.91 -11.19 -3.41
CA LYS A 33 5.07 -12.06 -3.72
C LYS A 33 6.40 -11.33 -3.58
N LEU A 34 6.46 -10.06 -3.96
CA LEU A 34 7.64 -9.22 -3.76
C LEU A 34 7.89 -8.98 -2.26
N SER A 35 6.86 -8.67 -1.49
CA SER A 35 6.92 -8.46 -0.04
C SER A 35 7.37 -9.74 0.69
N ASP A 36 6.77 -10.89 0.37
CA ASP A 36 7.11 -12.20 0.96
C ASP A 36 8.50 -12.69 0.51
N GLY A 37 8.88 -12.45 -0.76
CA GLY A 37 10.21 -12.79 -1.30
C GLY A 37 11.33 -11.95 -0.72
N LEU A 38 11.02 -10.70 -0.34
CA LEU A 38 11.93 -9.81 0.36
C LEU A 38 12.18 -10.26 1.81
N LEU A 39 11.19 -10.86 2.46
CA LEU A 39 11.33 -11.49 3.78
C LEU A 39 12.17 -12.77 3.76
N LEU A 40 12.11 -13.54 2.67
CA LEU A 40 12.79 -14.83 2.54
C LEU A 40 14.20 -14.74 1.94
N GLY A 41 14.78 -13.54 1.80
CA GLY A 41 16.18 -13.35 1.39
C GLY A 41 16.54 -13.79 -0.02
N THR A 42 15.55 -13.98 -0.92
CA THR A 42 15.78 -14.44 -2.30
C THR A 42 16.09 -13.32 -3.29
N ILE A 43 15.81 -12.07 -2.91
CA ILE A 43 16.25 -10.88 -3.63
C ILE A 43 17.36 -10.27 -2.78
N GLY A 44 18.54 -10.05 -3.34
CA GLY A 44 19.72 -9.50 -2.66
C GLY A 44 19.54 -8.05 -2.20
N VAL A 45 18.64 -7.83 -1.25
CA VAL A 45 18.33 -6.53 -0.63
C VAL A 45 19.15 -6.32 0.65
N ASP A 46 19.91 -7.33 1.06
CA ASP A 46 20.87 -7.28 2.18
C ASP A 46 21.87 -6.10 2.04
N ALA A 47 22.13 -5.63 0.81
CA ALA A 47 22.98 -4.48 0.53
C ALA A 47 22.25 -3.12 0.43
N PHE A 48 20.94 -3.07 0.16
CA PHE A 48 20.21 -1.81 -0.08
C PHE A 48 19.47 -1.32 1.17
N ILE A 49 19.00 -2.26 2.00
CA ILE A 49 18.17 -1.98 3.18
C ILE A 49 19.01 -1.62 4.42
N GLY A 50 20.21 -2.19 4.58
CA GLY A 50 21.08 -1.91 5.72
C GLY A 50 21.75 -0.53 5.70
N MET A 51 21.73 0.19 4.57
CA MET A 51 22.58 1.36 4.36
C MET A 51 21.90 2.70 4.67
N ILE A 52 20.57 2.78 4.71
CA ILE A 52 19.86 4.07 4.89
C ILE A 52 18.59 3.90 5.74
N PRO A 53 18.58 4.31 7.03
CA PRO A 53 17.41 4.22 7.92
C PRO A 53 16.16 5.00 7.43
N VAL A 54 16.31 5.89 6.43
CA VAL A 54 15.20 6.64 5.81
C VAL A 54 14.37 5.79 4.85
N VAL A 55 14.94 4.72 4.30
CA VAL A 55 14.28 3.92 3.25
C VAL A 55 13.03 3.23 3.79
N GLY A 56 13.04 2.79 5.06
CA GLY A 56 11.88 2.17 5.69
C GLY A 56 10.66 3.10 5.75
N GLY A 57 10.84 4.35 6.20
CA GLY A 57 9.73 5.31 6.31
C GLY A 57 9.16 5.72 4.95
N ILE A 58 10.03 5.92 3.95
CA ILE A 58 9.59 6.23 2.58
C ILE A 58 8.87 5.03 1.97
N TYR A 59 9.38 3.81 2.18
CA TYR A 59 8.76 2.58 1.70
C TYR A 59 7.38 2.36 2.30
N THR A 60 7.24 2.42 3.63
CA THR A 60 5.95 2.23 4.31
C THR A 60 4.92 3.26 3.86
N GLY A 61 5.34 4.54 3.73
CA GLY A 61 4.47 5.59 3.20
C GLY A 61 4.03 5.33 1.76
N PHE A 62 4.95 4.90 0.90
CA PHE A 62 4.66 4.59 -0.50
C PHE A 62 3.78 3.34 -0.65
N ALA A 63 4.10 2.25 0.05
CA ALA A 63 3.35 1.00 0.04
C ALA A 63 1.94 1.19 0.59
N GLY A 64 1.79 1.92 1.70
CA GLY A 64 0.48 2.28 2.27
C GLY A 64 -0.35 3.12 1.30
N LEU A 65 0.24 4.13 0.67
CA LEU A 65 -0.44 4.97 -0.33
C LEU A 65 -0.85 4.17 -1.58
N TRP A 66 0.05 3.32 -2.09
CA TRP A 66 -0.23 2.44 -3.23
C TRP A 66 -1.39 1.49 -2.95
N MET A 67 -1.37 0.82 -1.78
CA MET A 67 -2.45 -0.07 -1.36
C MET A 67 -3.78 0.67 -1.21
N LEU A 68 -3.76 1.88 -0.68
CA LEU A 68 -4.96 2.70 -0.53
C LEU A 68 -5.55 3.12 -1.89
N MET A 69 -4.69 3.42 -2.88
CA MET A 69 -5.11 3.69 -4.26
C MET A 69 -5.76 2.45 -4.89
N GLN A 70 -5.17 1.26 -4.71
CA GLN A 70 -5.74 0.01 -5.23
C GLN A 70 -7.06 -0.32 -4.52
N ALA A 71 -7.14 -0.14 -3.20
CA ALA A 71 -8.37 -0.29 -2.41
C ALA A 71 -9.48 0.65 -2.89
N SER A 72 -9.13 1.89 -3.27
CA SER A 72 -10.08 2.85 -3.83
C SER A 72 -10.58 2.43 -5.20
N ARG A 73 -9.72 1.88 -6.06
CA ARG A 73 -10.11 1.40 -7.40
C ARG A 73 -11.07 0.21 -7.37
N VAL A 74 -11.02 -0.60 -6.32
CA VAL A 74 -11.88 -1.80 -6.14
C VAL A 74 -13.07 -1.54 -5.20
N HIS A 75 -13.32 -0.28 -4.85
CA HIS A 75 -14.37 0.14 -3.91
C HIS A 75 -14.37 -0.66 -2.61
N ALA A 76 -13.18 -0.94 -2.07
CA ALA A 76 -13.04 -1.65 -0.81
C ALA A 76 -13.80 -0.93 0.32
N SER A 77 -14.22 -1.70 1.32
CA SER A 77 -14.98 -1.16 2.45
C SER A 77 -14.19 -0.08 3.18
N PHE A 78 -14.90 0.89 3.76
CA PHE A 78 -14.29 1.93 4.60
C PHE A 78 -13.46 1.34 5.74
N GLY A 79 -13.91 0.21 6.31
CA GLY A 79 -13.18 -0.50 7.36
C GLY A 79 -11.83 -1.00 6.88
N ASP A 80 -11.76 -1.63 5.70
CA ASP A 80 -10.50 -2.12 5.14
C ASP A 80 -9.54 -0.98 4.81
N MET A 81 -10.05 0.14 4.28
CA MET A 81 -9.23 1.34 4.06
C MET A 81 -8.70 1.92 5.37
N PHE A 82 -9.55 2.10 6.38
CA PHE A 82 -9.15 2.61 7.69
C PHE A 82 -8.08 1.72 8.33
N LEU A 83 -8.23 0.40 8.19
CA LEU A 83 -7.26 -0.57 8.68
C LEU A 83 -5.89 -0.36 8.04
N ILE A 84 -5.83 -0.21 6.71
CA ILE A 84 -4.59 0.11 5.95
C ILE A 84 -3.93 1.36 6.53
N VAL A 85 -4.71 2.42 6.74
CA VAL A 85 -4.19 3.68 7.31
C VAL A 85 -3.68 3.49 8.72
N PHE A 86 -4.49 2.90 9.59
CA PHE A 86 -4.21 2.77 11.01
C PHE A 86 -2.93 1.98 11.25
N LEU A 87 -2.76 0.84 10.57
CA LEU A 87 -1.54 0.06 10.70
C LEU A 87 -0.34 0.75 10.03
N SER A 88 -0.51 1.44 8.89
CA SER A 88 0.59 2.22 8.30
C SER A 88 1.08 3.34 9.23
N VAL A 89 0.17 3.97 9.99
CA VAL A 89 0.53 4.99 10.99
C VAL A 89 1.26 4.35 12.17
N ILE A 90 0.76 3.22 12.68
CA ILE A 90 1.44 2.46 13.74
C ILE A 90 2.84 2.05 13.28
N ASP A 91 3.00 1.60 12.05
CA ASP A 91 4.28 1.21 11.48
C ASP A 91 5.26 2.38 11.41
N ILE A 92 4.81 3.57 10.99
CA ILE A 92 5.64 4.78 11.02
C ILE A 92 6.07 5.13 12.45
N LEU A 93 5.16 5.00 13.44
CA LEU A 93 5.47 5.26 14.84
C LEU A 93 6.47 4.25 15.42
N ILE A 94 6.33 2.97 15.07
CA ILE A 94 7.27 1.91 15.47
C ILE A 94 8.63 2.10 14.78
N GLY A 95 8.66 2.47 13.50
CA GLY A 95 9.89 2.73 12.75
C GLY A 95 10.76 3.86 13.31
N ILE A 96 10.18 4.76 14.11
CA ILE A 96 10.91 5.81 14.85
C ILE A 96 11.62 5.21 16.09
N PHE A 97 11.11 4.13 16.67
CA PHE A 97 11.63 3.45 17.86
C PHE A 97 12.45 2.19 17.47
N VAL A 98 13.74 2.38 17.20
CA VAL A 98 14.88 1.41 17.21
C VAL A 98 14.65 -0.03 16.71
N GLY A 99 15.48 -0.46 15.75
CA GLY A 99 15.75 -1.88 15.44
C GLY A 99 15.48 -2.26 13.99
N VAL A 100 16.36 -1.86 13.05
CA VAL A 100 16.12 -1.93 11.59
C VAL A 100 15.81 -3.34 11.09
N GLY A 101 16.34 -4.40 11.71
CA GLY A 101 16.10 -5.78 11.28
C GLY A 101 14.66 -6.27 11.54
N ASP A 102 14.27 -6.35 12.81
CA ASP A 102 12.97 -6.89 13.23
C ASP A 102 11.79 -6.03 12.75
N VAL A 103 12.01 -4.71 12.66
CA VAL A 103 10.99 -3.75 12.25
C VAL A 103 10.66 -3.88 10.76
N LEU A 104 11.66 -4.15 9.92
CA LEU A 104 11.43 -4.40 8.50
C LEU A 104 10.68 -5.71 8.26
N ASP A 105 10.98 -6.77 9.01
CA ASP A 105 10.23 -8.04 8.95
C ASP A 105 8.74 -7.81 9.27
N ALA A 106 8.45 -7.03 10.32
CA ALA A 106 7.09 -6.65 10.67
C ALA A 106 6.39 -5.84 9.55
N PHE A 107 7.09 -4.91 8.90
CA PHE A 107 6.51 -4.06 7.85
C PHE A 107 6.09 -4.83 6.60
N PHE A 108 6.99 -5.65 6.03
CA PHE A 108 6.66 -6.43 4.85
C PHE A 108 5.54 -7.44 5.14
N ARG A 109 5.51 -7.98 6.36
CA ARG A 109 4.45 -8.91 6.79
C ARG A 109 3.09 -8.24 6.88
N ILE A 110 3.01 -7.02 7.42
CA ILE A 110 1.76 -6.26 7.54
C ILE A 110 1.21 -5.90 6.14
N HIS A 111 2.07 -5.43 5.23
CA HIS A 111 1.64 -5.12 3.86
C HIS A 111 1.21 -6.35 3.06
N ALA A 112 1.90 -7.49 3.23
CA ALA A 112 1.50 -8.77 2.62
C ALA A 112 0.13 -9.24 3.15
N TRP A 113 -0.11 -9.08 4.45
CA TRP A 113 -1.38 -9.41 5.08
C TRP A 113 -2.54 -8.55 4.52
N PHE A 114 -2.32 -7.25 4.36
CA PHE A 114 -3.29 -6.37 3.72
C PHE A 114 -3.59 -6.74 2.28
N GLY A 115 -2.54 -7.04 1.50
CA GLY A 115 -2.71 -7.52 0.14
C GLY A 115 -3.60 -8.77 0.10
N GLY A 116 -3.41 -9.70 1.05
CA GLY A 116 -4.26 -10.87 1.22
C GLY A 116 -5.74 -10.53 1.45
N ARG A 117 -6.04 -9.64 2.40
CA ARG A 117 -7.42 -9.19 2.66
C ARG A 117 -8.06 -8.50 1.45
N LEU A 118 -7.29 -7.69 0.73
CA LEU A 118 -7.79 -7.00 -0.45
C LEU A 118 -8.08 -7.97 -1.61
N ILE A 119 -7.23 -8.99 -1.78
CA ILE A 119 -7.48 -10.09 -2.72
C ILE A 119 -8.76 -10.85 -2.34
N GLU A 120 -8.97 -11.18 -1.06
CA GLU A 120 -10.19 -11.84 -0.60
C GLU A 120 -11.45 -11.01 -0.91
N HIS A 121 -11.39 -9.70 -0.71
CA HIS A 121 -12.48 -8.80 -1.06
C HIS A 121 -12.75 -8.76 -2.57
N ILE A 122 -11.69 -8.73 -3.39
CA ILE A 122 -11.78 -8.78 -4.85
C ILE A 122 -12.38 -10.13 -5.29
N ASP A 123 -11.92 -11.24 -4.73
CA ASP A 123 -12.39 -12.59 -5.05
C ASP A 123 -13.88 -12.73 -4.70
N MET A 124 -14.33 -12.16 -3.59
CA MET A 124 -15.76 -12.08 -3.26
C MET A 124 -16.54 -11.35 -4.36
N GLN A 125 -16.10 -10.17 -4.81
CA GLN A 125 -16.79 -9.42 -5.86
C GLN A 125 -16.80 -10.18 -7.20
N LEU A 126 -15.69 -10.82 -7.58
CA LEU A 126 -15.62 -11.66 -8.78
C LEU A 126 -16.60 -12.84 -8.71
N THR A 127 -16.77 -13.46 -7.54
CA THR A 127 -17.76 -14.56 -7.39
C THR A 127 -19.20 -14.07 -7.56
N LEU A 128 -19.51 -12.85 -7.13
CA LEU A 128 -20.84 -12.24 -7.33
C LEU A 128 -21.10 -11.97 -8.81
N ILE A 129 -20.12 -11.40 -9.51
CA ILE A 129 -20.19 -11.15 -10.96
C ILE A 129 -20.38 -12.48 -11.71
N LYS A 130 -19.58 -13.51 -11.38
CA LYS A 130 -19.69 -14.84 -12.00
C LYS A 130 -21.06 -15.50 -11.75
N LYS A 131 -21.59 -15.40 -10.52
CA LYS A 131 -22.93 -15.91 -10.19
C LYS A 131 -24.02 -15.18 -10.98
N ALA A 132 -23.92 -13.86 -11.13
CA ALA A 132 -24.86 -13.08 -11.90
C ALA A 132 -24.78 -13.40 -13.40
N LYS A 133 -23.57 -13.54 -13.95
CA LYS A 133 -23.34 -13.97 -15.33
C LYS A 133 -23.98 -15.33 -15.62
N ASN A 134 -23.81 -16.30 -14.73
CA ASN A 134 -24.44 -17.62 -14.89
C ASN A 134 -25.98 -17.54 -14.83
N ARG A 135 -26.54 -16.71 -13.94
CA ARG A 135 -27.99 -16.48 -13.87
C ARG A 135 -28.52 -15.77 -15.13
N ALA A 136 -27.74 -14.87 -15.71
CA ALA A 136 -28.09 -14.18 -16.94
C ALA A 136 -28.12 -15.11 -18.15
N ILE A 137 -27.20 -16.07 -18.23
CA ILE A 137 -27.24 -17.12 -19.25
C ILE A 137 -28.48 -18.02 -19.09
N GLN A 138 -28.94 -18.23 -17.85
CA GLN A 138 -30.09 -19.09 -17.54
C GLN A 138 -31.45 -18.36 -17.61
N SER A 139 -31.48 -17.03 -17.47
CA SER A 139 -32.69 -16.20 -17.41
C SER A 139 -32.87 -15.42 -18.71
N GLN A 140 -34.09 -15.39 -19.24
CA GLN A 140 -34.42 -14.63 -20.45
C GLN A 140 -34.45 -13.09 -20.22
N ASN A 141 -34.47 -12.63 -18.96
CA ASN A 141 -34.41 -11.20 -18.58
C ASN A 141 -33.60 -11.02 -17.27
N PRO A 142 -32.26 -10.89 -17.34
CA PRO A 142 -31.45 -10.62 -16.16
C PRO A 142 -31.55 -9.17 -15.68
N ASP A 143 -31.92 -8.97 -14.42
CA ASP A 143 -31.82 -7.66 -13.75
C ASP A 143 -30.46 -7.54 -13.02
N PHE A 144 -29.63 -6.58 -13.46
CA PHE A 144 -28.32 -6.29 -12.87
C PHE A 144 -28.36 -5.15 -11.85
N THR A 145 -29.51 -4.53 -11.60
CA THR A 145 -29.64 -3.35 -10.73
C THR A 145 -29.19 -3.65 -9.31
N ALA A 146 -29.60 -4.80 -8.75
CA ALA A 146 -29.19 -5.22 -7.42
C ALA A 146 -27.68 -5.52 -7.33
N LEU A 147 -27.10 -6.10 -8.39
CA LEU A 147 -25.64 -6.35 -8.44
C LEU A 147 -24.88 -5.03 -8.54
N ARG A 148 -25.33 -4.10 -9.38
CA ARG A 148 -24.74 -2.77 -9.53
C ARG A 148 -24.81 -2.01 -8.20
N ASP A 149 -25.95 -2.06 -7.51
CA ASP A 149 -26.07 -1.47 -6.17
C ASP A 149 -25.05 -2.10 -5.21
N ILE A 150 -24.90 -3.43 -5.16
CA ILE A 150 -23.92 -4.10 -4.27
C ILE A 150 -22.46 -3.74 -4.63
N LEU A 151 -22.09 -3.78 -5.92
CA LEU A 151 -20.73 -3.53 -6.39
C LEU A 151 -20.31 -2.06 -6.22
N PHE A 152 -21.24 -1.13 -6.42
CA PHE A 152 -20.95 0.31 -6.42
C PHE A 152 -21.42 1.05 -5.15
N ARG A 153 -22.26 0.45 -4.27
CA ARG A 153 -22.68 1.07 -2.99
C ARG A 153 -21.55 1.34 -2.03
N GLY A 154 -20.47 0.56 -2.09
CA GLY A 154 -19.32 0.70 -1.19
C GLY A 154 -18.64 2.07 -1.30
N GLY A 155 -18.89 2.82 -2.37
CA GLY A 155 -18.31 4.14 -2.62
C GLY A 155 -19.07 5.29 -1.95
N LYS A 156 -18.94 5.46 -0.63
CA LYS A 156 -19.06 6.82 -0.06
C LYS A 156 -17.83 7.63 -0.48
N THR A 157 -17.85 8.10 -1.72
CA THR A 157 -16.76 8.80 -2.42
C THR A 157 -16.15 9.93 -1.61
N LYS A 158 -16.96 10.69 -0.87
CA LYS A 158 -16.46 11.76 0.02
C LYS A 158 -15.62 11.23 1.19
N GLN A 159 -16.03 10.13 1.83
CA GLN A 159 -15.30 9.58 2.98
C GLN A 159 -14.00 8.90 2.53
N GLN A 160 -14.01 8.19 1.40
CA GLN A 160 -12.80 7.58 0.84
C GLN A 160 -11.77 8.64 0.44
N GLN A 161 -12.20 9.74 -0.19
CA GLN A 161 -11.30 10.84 -0.53
C GLN A 161 -10.67 11.50 0.70
N ILE A 162 -11.45 11.72 1.76
CA ILE A 162 -10.93 12.30 3.01
C ILE A 162 -9.85 11.41 3.61
N ILE A 163 -10.05 10.07 3.63
CA ILE A 163 -9.02 9.15 4.12
C ILE A 163 -7.75 9.25 3.29
N ILE A 164 -7.85 9.21 1.97
CA ILE A 164 -6.69 9.32 1.08
C ILE A 164 -5.93 10.62 1.34
N TYR A 165 -6.62 11.75 1.48
CA TYR A 165 -6.01 13.03 1.80
C TYR A 165 -5.32 13.03 3.18
N ILE A 166 -5.97 12.51 4.21
CA ILE A 166 -5.40 12.41 5.55
C ILE A 166 -4.13 11.56 5.53
N VAL A 167 -4.15 10.40 4.88
CA VAL A 167 -2.99 9.51 4.76
C VAL A 167 -1.87 10.18 4.01
N THR A 168 -2.18 10.81 2.87
CA THR A 168 -1.18 11.52 2.07
C THR A 168 -0.55 12.64 2.90
N ALA A 169 -1.34 13.40 3.67
CA ALA A 169 -0.84 14.43 4.56
C ALA A 169 0.04 13.86 5.69
N VAL A 170 -0.37 12.76 6.32
CA VAL A 170 0.42 12.12 7.39
C VAL A 170 1.74 11.57 6.86
N VAL A 171 1.75 10.95 5.68
CA VAL A 171 2.97 10.45 5.02
C VAL A 171 3.90 11.61 4.65
N LEU A 172 3.37 12.73 4.13
CA LEU A 172 4.17 13.91 3.82
C LEU A 172 4.75 14.55 5.09
N LEU A 173 3.96 14.66 6.16
CA LEU A 173 4.41 15.22 7.44
C LEU A 173 5.47 14.33 8.12
N SER A 174 5.31 13.01 8.09
CA SER A 174 6.30 12.08 8.63
C SER A 174 7.61 12.10 7.81
N GLY A 175 7.53 12.22 6.49
CA GLY A 175 8.68 12.41 5.61
C GLY A 175 9.47 13.70 5.93
N LEU A 176 8.78 14.81 6.20
CA LEU A 176 9.41 16.07 6.60
C LEU A 176 10.05 16.00 7.99
N ALA A 177 9.38 15.33 8.94
CA ALA A 177 9.90 15.13 10.29
C ALA A 177 11.17 14.27 10.30
N THR A 178 11.19 13.17 9.51
CA THR A 178 12.36 12.30 9.38
C THR A 178 13.53 12.99 8.69
N CYS A 179 13.28 13.84 7.68
CA CYS A 179 14.33 14.70 7.10
C CYS A 179 14.95 15.64 8.13
N SER A 180 14.12 16.34 8.90
CA SER A 180 14.58 17.27 9.95
C SER A 180 15.37 16.54 11.04
N TYR A 181 14.91 15.36 11.45
CA TYR A 181 15.59 14.52 12.43
C TYR A 181 16.97 14.05 11.93
N MET A 182 17.06 13.70 10.65
CA MET A 182 18.31 13.30 10.02
C MET A 182 19.33 14.43 9.93
N ASP A 183 18.90 15.64 9.57
CA ASP A 183 19.79 16.79 9.55
C ASP A 183 20.31 17.12 10.96
N TYR A 184 19.47 16.98 11.98
CA TYR A 184 19.87 17.12 13.37
C TYR A 184 20.95 16.09 13.77
N GLN A 185 20.76 14.81 13.46
CA GLN A 185 21.75 13.74 13.69
C GLN A 185 23.06 13.98 12.92
N ARG A 186 22.98 14.44 11.67
CA ARG A 186 24.16 14.72 10.85
C ARG A 186 24.98 15.88 11.45
N GLN A 187 24.31 16.91 11.98
CA GLN A 187 24.98 18.02 12.67
C GLN A 187 25.64 17.57 13.97
N SER A 188 24.98 16.75 14.80
CA SER A 188 25.57 16.28 16.06
C SER A 188 26.81 15.41 15.83
N LEU A 189 26.77 14.53 14.82
CA LEU A 189 27.94 13.73 14.42
C LEU A 189 29.10 14.58 13.91
N ARG A 190 28.83 15.66 13.16
CA ARG A 190 29.85 16.63 12.75
C ARG A 190 30.49 17.30 13.97
N GLN A 191 29.69 17.80 14.90
CA GLN A 191 30.19 18.45 16.13
C GLN A 191 31.05 17.49 16.98
N ASN A 192 30.62 16.24 17.14
CA ASN A 192 31.40 15.22 17.85
C ASN A 192 32.74 14.93 17.18
N LYS A 193 32.79 14.87 15.83
CA LYS A 193 34.05 14.69 15.08
C LYS A 193 34.99 15.89 15.23
N ILE A 194 34.45 17.11 15.21
CA ILE A 194 35.23 18.35 15.41
C ILE A 194 35.84 18.34 16.83
N GLN A 195 35.04 18.05 17.87
CA GLN A 195 35.53 17.94 19.25
C GLN A 195 36.58 16.84 19.43
N ALA A 196 36.35 15.66 18.86
CA ALA A 196 37.31 14.55 18.92
C ALA A 196 38.63 14.84 18.17
N CYS A 197 38.60 15.72 17.17
CA CYS A 197 39.78 16.20 16.45
C CYS A 197 40.54 17.26 17.27
N GLN A 198 39.82 18.18 17.92
CA GLN A 198 40.41 19.17 18.83
C GLN A 198 41.14 18.50 20.01
N GLN A 199 40.57 17.44 20.59
CA GLN A 199 41.21 16.67 21.67
C GLN A 199 42.52 15.99 21.24
N ARG A 200 42.74 15.77 19.95
CA ARG A 200 43.98 15.19 19.40
C ARG A 200 44.99 16.24 18.91
N ASN A 201 44.79 17.52 19.24
CA ASN A 201 45.60 18.64 18.75
C ASN A 201 45.73 18.68 17.22
N GLY A 202 44.67 18.31 16.48
CA GLY A 202 44.65 18.42 15.02
C GLY A 202 44.52 19.87 14.56
N TRP A 203 45.39 20.34 13.67
CA TRP A 203 45.43 21.75 13.23
C TRP A 203 44.38 22.10 12.16
N PHE A 204 43.60 21.13 11.66
CA PHE A 204 42.63 21.28 10.55
C PHE A 204 41.30 20.55 10.82
N CYS A 205 40.65 20.83 11.95
CA CYS A 205 39.42 20.11 12.34
C CYS A 205 38.14 20.59 11.64
N GLU A 206 38.08 21.84 11.18
CA GLU A 206 36.89 22.44 10.57
C GLU A 206 36.83 22.24 9.03
N TRP A 207 37.97 22.13 8.36
CA TRP A 207 38.06 22.01 6.89
C TRP A 207 37.96 20.57 6.35
N ARG A 208 37.95 19.56 7.22
CA ARG A 208 38.04 18.13 6.84
C ARG A 208 36.70 17.38 6.87
N TYR A 209 35.60 17.98 7.34
CA TYR A 209 34.29 17.31 7.58
C TYR A 209 33.05 18.16 7.29
#